data_AF-A0A961TXW2-F1
#
_entry.id   AF-A0A961TXW2-F1
#
_cell.length_a   1.000
_cell.length_b   1.000
_cell.length_c   1.000
_cell.angle_alpha   90.00
_cell.angle_beta   90.00
_cell.angle_gamma   90.00
#
_symmetry.space_group_name_H-M   'P 1'
#
loop_
_entity.id
_entity.type
_entity.pdbx_description
1 polymer ?
#
loop_
_entity_poly.entity_id
_entity_poly.type
_entity_poly.pdbx_seq_one_letter_code
_entity_poly.pdbx_strand_id
1 'polypeptide(L)' 'MRGRRCTTTAIALVLAVLASGCGTPREKTAPCKRPANLTSYASTGDECGPMKSINVDKAAALAAIQDLASRGEE' A
#
# COMPACT_ATOMS: atom_id res chain seq x y z
N MET A 1 21.68 45.29 -26.98
CA MET A 1 21.83 43.83 -27.20
C MET A 1 21.81 42.98 -25.93
N ARG A 2 22.23 43.50 -24.75
CA ARG A 2 22.33 42.74 -23.50
C ARG A 2 20.96 42.33 -22.91
N GLY A 3 19.96 43.21 -22.95
CA GLY A 3 18.60 42.91 -22.43
C GLY A 3 17.81 41.84 -23.20
N ARG A 4 17.96 41.78 -24.53
CA ARG A 4 17.35 40.72 -25.37
C ARG A 4 17.97 39.34 -25.11
N ARG A 5 19.25 39.29 -24.73
CA ARG A 5 19.94 38.04 -24.38
C ARG A 5 19.52 37.53 -22.99
N CYS A 6 19.37 38.44 -22.02
CA CYS A 6 18.90 38.10 -20.67
C CYS A 6 17.46 37.56 -20.65
N THR A 7 16.59 38.13 -21.47
CA THR A 7 15.19 37.68 -21.58
C THR A 7 15.10 36.29 -22.22
N THR A 8 15.85 36.02 -23.29
CA THR A 8 15.90 34.68 -23.89
C THR A 8 16.45 33.62 -22.95
N THR A 9 17.47 33.93 -22.15
CA THR A 9 18.01 32.99 -21.16
C THR A 9 17.02 32.71 -20.03
N ALA A 10 16.29 33.74 -19.57
CA ALA A 10 15.28 33.57 -18.53
C ALA A 10 14.12 32.68 -19.01
N ILE A 11 13.65 32.88 -20.24
CA ILE A 11 12.60 32.06 -20.84
C ILE A 11 13.06 30.60 -21.00
N ALA A 12 14.30 30.38 -21.46
CA ALA A 12 14.85 29.03 -21.61
C ALA A 12 14.94 28.28 -20.27
N LEU A 13 15.35 28.97 -19.19
CA LEU A 13 15.42 28.38 -17.85
C LEU A 13 14.03 28.00 -17.32
N VAL A 14 13.03 28.86 -17.51
CA VAL A 14 11.65 28.58 -17.10
C VAL A 14 11.10 27.36 -17.83
N LEU A 15 11.34 27.26 -19.14
CA LEU A 15 10.91 26.10 -19.94
C LEU A 15 11.60 24.81 -19.49
N ALA A 16 12.89 24.87 -19.14
CA ALA A 16 13.63 23.70 -18.64
C ALA A 16 13.08 23.20 -17.29
N VAL A 17 12.71 24.10 -16.39
CA VAL A 17 12.10 23.77 -15.08
C VAL A 17 10.68 23.21 -15.25
N LEU A 18 9.91 23.72 -16.21
CA LEU A 18 8.58 23.20 -16.51
C LEU A 18 8.63 21.83 -17.20
N ALA A 19 9.63 21.60 -18.05
CA ALA A 19 9.86 20.31 -18.71
C ALA A 19 10.43 19.24 -17.76
N SER A 20 11.07 19.62 -16.65
CA SER A 20 11.56 18.70 -15.63
C SER A 20 10.51 18.33 -14.56
N GLY A 21 9.24 18.35 -14.96
CA GLY A 21 8.10 17.95 -14.13
C GLY A 21 8.22 16.53 -13.58
N CYS A 22 7.97 16.44 -12.28
CA CYS A 22 8.16 15.31 -11.38
C CYS A 22 7.59 13.98 -11.91
N GLY A 23 8.48 13.04 -12.24
CA GLY A 23 8.16 11.63 -12.33
C GLY A 23 7.87 11.06 -10.95
N THR A 24 6.70 11.34 -10.38
CA THR A 24 6.18 10.46 -9.34
C THR A 24 5.87 9.14 -10.02
N PRO A 25 6.52 8.02 -9.66
CA PRO A 25 6.01 6.72 -10.06
C PRO A 25 4.59 6.69 -9.52
N ARG A 26 3.61 6.66 -10.43
CA ARG A 26 2.23 6.35 -10.05
C ARG A 26 2.29 4.88 -9.68
N GLU A 27 2.60 4.59 -8.41
CA GLU A 27 2.73 3.23 -7.90
C GLU A 27 1.43 2.47 -8.24
N LYS A 28 1.49 1.75 -9.36
CA LYS A 28 0.53 0.73 -9.80
C LYS A 28 1.01 -0.65 -9.36
N THR A 29 1.92 -0.70 -8.39
CA THR A 29 2.18 -1.86 -7.56
C THR A 29 1.36 -1.68 -6.30
N ALA A 30 0.66 -2.72 -5.86
CA ALA A 30 -0.09 -2.69 -4.59
C ALA A 30 0.79 -2.06 -3.49
N PRO A 31 0.25 -1.20 -2.61
CA PRO A 31 1.07 -0.44 -1.67
C PRO A 31 1.91 -1.39 -0.82
N CYS A 32 3.23 -1.43 -1.05
CA CYS A 32 4.16 -2.19 -0.21
C CYS A 32 4.21 -1.62 1.21
N LYS A 33 3.69 -0.40 1.39
CA LYS A 33 3.50 0.26 2.67
C LYS A 33 2.10 -0.03 3.19
N ARG A 34 2.01 -0.64 4.38
CA ARG A 34 0.74 -0.81 5.09
C ARG A 34 0.10 0.58 5.24
N PRO A 35 -1.06 0.85 4.64
CA PRO A 35 -1.68 2.16 4.71
C PRO A 35 -1.99 2.48 6.17
N ALA A 36 -1.69 3.72 6.56
CA ALA A 36 -1.96 4.21 7.90
C ALA A 36 -3.46 4.14 8.25
N ASN A 37 -4.32 4.14 7.21
CA ASN A 37 -5.75 3.99 7.36
C ASN A 37 -6.20 2.64 6.78
N LEU A 38 -6.52 1.70 7.67
CA LEU A 38 -7.00 0.34 7.34
C LEU A 38 -8.37 0.35 6.63
N THR A 39 -9.07 1.47 6.63
CA THR A 39 -10.38 1.68 6.00
C THR A 39 -10.38 1.44 4.48
N SER A 40 -9.22 1.50 3.82
CA SER A 40 -9.15 1.20 2.38
C SER A 40 -9.28 -0.28 2.05
N TYR A 41 -9.11 -1.18 3.04
CA TYR A 41 -9.20 -2.64 2.85
C TYR A 41 -10.45 -3.26 3.48
N ALA A 42 -11.13 -2.52 4.34
CA ALA A 42 -12.34 -2.99 5.00
C ALA A 42 -13.28 -1.83 5.23
N SER A 43 -14.55 -2.03 4.88
CA SER A 43 -15.65 -1.18 5.33
C SER A 43 -15.69 -1.22 6.85
N THR A 44 -15.63 -0.06 7.51
CA THR A 44 -15.62 0.02 8.98
C THR A 44 -17.01 -0.09 9.61
N GLY A 45 -18.04 -0.40 8.82
CA GLY A 45 -19.43 -0.20 9.22
C GLY A 45 -20.42 -1.28 8.81
N ASP A 46 -19.98 -2.36 8.16
CA ASP A 46 -20.86 -3.52 7.98
C ASP A 46 -20.76 -4.38 9.25
N GLU A 47 -21.90 -4.58 9.92
CA GLU A 47 -22.01 -5.45 11.09
C GLU A 47 -21.40 -6.82 10.75
N CYS A 48 -20.39 -7.25 11.51
CA CYS A 48 -19.64 -8.50 11.30
C CYS A 48 -20.48 -9.79 11.54
N GLY A 49 -21.80 -9.68 11.46
CA GLY A 49 -22.75 -10.71 11.82
C GLY A 49 -22.56 -11.21 13.27
N PRO A 50 -23.40 -12.16 13.70
CA PRO A 50 -23.16 -12.85 14.97
C PRO A 50 -21.90 -13.71 14.84
N MET A 51 -20.98 -13.60 15.81
CA MET A 51 -19.86 -14.53 15.94
C MET A 51 -20.37 -15.96 16.08
N LYS A 52 -19.76 -16.90 15.34
CA LYS A 52 -20.06 -18.33 15.41
C LYS A 52 -18.85 -19.11 15.87
N SER A 53 -19.04 -20.07 16.76
CA SER A 53 -18.00 -21.05 17.11
C SER A 53 -17.73 -21.96 15.91
N ILE A 54 -16.50 -21.95 15.42
CA ILE A 54 -16.05 -22.85 14.35
C ILE A 54 -15.56 -24.18 14.93
N ASN A 55 -14.96 -24.14 16.13
CA ASN A 55 -14.46 -25.33 16.83
C ASN A 55 -15.48 -25.78 17.89
N VAL A 56 -16.49 -26.55 17.46
CA VAL A 56 -17.47 -27.14 18.37
C VAL A 56 -16.79 -28.07 19.38
N ASP A 57 -15.81 -28.84 18.91
CA ASP A 57 -14.92 -29.64 19.76
C ASP A 57 -13.54 -28.97 19.86
N LYS A 58 -13.28 -28.38 21.02
CA LYS A 58 -12.00 -27.71 21.32
C LYS A 58 -10.83 -28.68 21.39
N ALA A 59 -11.05 -29.91 21.86
CA ALA A 59 -9.98 -30.89 22.01
C ALA A 59 -9.51 -31.39 20.65
N ALA A 60 -10.45 -31.72 19.76
CA ALA A 60 -10.13 -32.10 18.38
C ALA A 60 -9.40 -30.96 17.63
N ALA A 61 -9.85 -29.72 17.79
CA ALA A 61 -9.20 -28.57 17.16
C ALA A 61 -7.75 -28.37 17.65
N LEU A 62 -7.49 -28.52 18.95
CA LEU A 62 -6.14 -28.41 19.50
C LEU A 62 -5.22 -29.56 19.07
N ALA A 63 -5.73 -30.78 18.98
CA ALA A 63 -4.97 -31.92 18.48
C ALA A 63 -4.53 -31.70 17.02
N ALA A 64 -5.42 -31.20 16.16
CA ALA A 64 -5.08 -30.87 14.77
C ALA A 64 -4.01 -29.77 14.65
N ILE A 65 -4.04 -28.76 15.53
CA ILE A 65 -3.01 -27.71 15.57
C ILE A 65 -1.64 -28.29 15.95
N GLN A 66 -1.60 -29.21 16.91
CA GLN A 66 -0.35 -29.85 17.33
C GLN A 66 0.23 -30.72 16.21
N ASP A 67 -0.61 -31.51 15.51
CA ASP A 67 -0.18 -32.30 14.35
C ASP A 67 0.44 -31.42 13.24
N LEU A 68 -0.20 -30.29 12.92
CA LEU A 68 0.34 -29.34 11.95
C LEU A 68 1.68 -28.74 12.38
N ALA A 69 1.85 -28.45 13.67
CA ALA A 69 3.10 -27.91 14.19
C ALA A 69 4.24 -28.93 14.06
N SER A 70 3.97 -30.20 14.35
CA SER A 70 4.96 -31.29 14.26
C SER A 70 5.40 -31.58 12.82
N ARG A 71 4.51 -31.38 11.83
CA ARG A 71 4.81 -31.58 10.40
C ARG A 71 5.65 -30.48 9.76
N GLY A 72 5.82 -29.34 10.44
CA GLY A 72 6.63 -28.21 9.95
C GLY A 72 8.12 -28.32 10.28
N GLU A 73 8.51 -29.33 11.05
CA GLU A 73 9.89 -29.55 11.50
C GLU A 73 10.63 -30.67 10.71
N GLU A 74 10.01 -31.21 9.65
CA GLU A 74 10.56 -32.23 8.74
C GLU A 74 11.19 -31.66 7.47
#